data_AF-A0AAD5HFN9-F1
#
_entry.id   AF-A0AAD5HFN9-F1
#
_cell.length_a   1.000
_cell.length_b   1.000
_cell.length_c   1.000
_cell.angle_alpha   90.00
_cell.angle_beta   90.00
_cell.angle_gamma   90.00
#
_symmetry.space_group_name_H-M   'P 1'
#
loop_
_entity.id
_entity.type
_entity.pdbx_description
1 polymer ?
#
loop_
_entity_poly.entity_id
_entity_poly.type
_entity_poly.pdbx_seq_one_letter_code
_entity_poly.pdbx_strand_id
1 'polypeptide(L)'
;MATMKINEKLMWIKLRNNLWIRRLCPAFLIIAILVTIIVPTWQVYTEESRQGTIVNYQDPNDRGESLFIQASVMDVDFTAKSYKIHFLLEPNGTLAGDNGVLSQNVTLSLYSMRSFQFPAGETMEPVEMIFNYDFGNDVDYPFDQYSGYFEIMAFASGNISATIPISFKLEASVTTYNFNPTLRQFGYTTDKIGLKIVAGRSTTTLGFSIFICILMWALSLVIALISYQVVIRGRRVDAHSTMLGITMLFALPALRSAQPGIPPVGCAADILGFYWNMAIIACAAVAITMCWAVRWRPEANDSLSITSIEECRCDESVTACGSDCPHEGTCRVEAIDIFDDEEATAVSSPNSQAGGCHTGRQY
;
A
#
# COMPACT_ATOMS: atom_id res chain seq x y z
N MET A 1 64.41 1.76 2.15
CA MET A 1 63.37 2.74 2.54
C MET A 1 62.39 3.11 1.41
N ALA A 2 62.81 3.10 0.14
CA ALA A 2 61.93 3.42 -1.00
C ALA A 2 60.90 2.33 -1.35
N THR A 3 61.22 1.05 -1.15
CA THR A 3 60.33 -0.10 -1.46
C THR A 3 59.12 -0.21 -0.53
N MET A 4 59.22 0.30 0.70
CA MET A 4 58.15 0.23 1.71
C MET A 4 57.04 1.26 1.45
N LYS A 5 57.40 2.46 0.94
CA LYS A 5 56.43 3.50 0.53
C LYS A 5 55.60 3.13 -0.71
N ILE A 6 56.13 2.25 -1.57
CA ILE A 6 55.43 1.80 -2.78
C ILE A 6 54.32 0.81 -2.42
N ASN A 7 54.57 -0.11 -1.49
CA ASN A 7 53.57 -1.07 -1.03
C ASN A 7 52.39 -0.42 -0.30
N GLU A 8 52.63 0.66 0.45
CA GLU A 8 51.57 1.41 1.12
C GLU A 8 50.64 2.10 0.11
N LYS A 9 51.21 2.75 -0.92
CA LYS A 9 50.41 3.36 -2.00
C LYS A 9 49.65 2.32 -2.84
N LEU A 10 50.25 1.17 -3.13
CA LEU A 10 49.55 0.08 -3.84
C LEU A 10 48.39 -0.50 -3.03
N MET A 11 48.53 -0.61 -1.70
CA MET A 11 47.48 -1.10 -0.81
C MET A 11 46.28 -0.13 -0.76
N TRP A 12 46.52 1.18 -0.66
CA TRP A 12 45.48 2.21 -0.71
C TRP A 12 44.77 2.30 -2.08
N ILE A 13 45.48 2.06 -3.18
CA ILE A 13 44.88 2.01 -4.53
C ILE A 13 44.02 0.74 -4.70
N LYS A 14 44.44 -0.40 -4.15
CA LYS A 14 43.68 -1.66 -4.18
C LYS A 14 42.42 -1.61 -3.30
N LEU A 15 42.48 -0.93 -2.15
CA LEU A 15 41.30 -0.63 -1.32
C LEU A 15 40.33 0.34 -2.01
N ARG A 16 40.84 1.36 -2.71
CA ARG A 16 40.01 2.36 -3.42
C ARG A 16 39.28 1.79 -4.65
N ASN A 17 39.80 0.72 -5.25
CA ASN A 17 39.24 0.08 -6.45
C ASN A 17 38.41 -1.19 -6.18
N ASN A 18 38.18 -1.58 -4.93
CA ASN A 18 37.31 -2.70 -4.61
C ASN A 18 35.83 -2.31 -4.82
N LEU A 19 35.37 -2.47 -6.05
CA LEU A 19 33.95 -2.36 -6.48
C LEU A 19 33.01 -3.14 -5.55
N TRP A 20 33.48 -4.25 -5.00
CA TRP A 20 32.78 -5.04 -3.99
C TRP A 20 32.53 -4.28 -2.69
N ILE A 21 33.52 -3.56 -2.14
CA ILE A 21 33.35 -2.76 -0.92
C ILE A 21 32.46 -1.54 -1.18
N ARG A 22 32.59 -0.88 -2.34
CA ARG A 22 31.71 0.25 -2.73
C ARG A 22 30.24 -0.14 -2.94
N ARG A 23 29.94 -1.40 -3.28
CA ARG A 23 28.55 -1.89 -3.47
C ARG A 23 28.00 -2.63 -2.26
N LEU A 24 28.83 -3.37 -1.52
CA LEU A 24 28.41 -4.10 -0.32
C LEU A 24 28.22 -3.19 0.89
N CYS A 25 29.03 -2.15 1.07
CA CYS A 25 28.83 -1.20 2.17
C CYS A 25 27.45 -0.52 2.14
N PRO A 26 26.97 0.08 1.04
CA PRO A 26 25.64 0.67 1.01
C PRO A 26 24.54 -0.39 1.14
N ALA A 27 24.70 -1.58 0.58
CA ALA A 27 23.74 -2.67 0.75
C ALA A 27 23.62 -3.11 2.21
N PHE A 28 24.75 -3.27 2.91
CA PHE A 28 24.78 -3.63 4.34
C PHE A 28 24.19 -2.50 5.21
N LEU A 29 24.43 -1.24 4.84
CA LEU A 29 23.86 -0.07 5.52
C LEU A 29 22.33 -0.02 5.34
N ILE A 30 21.84 -0.30 4.14
CA ILE A 30 20.39 -0.41 3.86
C ILE A 30 19.78 -1.57 4.65
N ILE A 31 20.42 -2.73 4.68
CA ILE A 31 19.94 -3.89 5.45
C ILE A 31 19.94 -3.56 6.95
N ALA A 32 20.98 -2.91 7.47
CA ALA A 32 21.04 -2.48 8.86
C ALA A 32 19.89 -1.51 9.19
N ILE A 33 19.63 -0.52 8.32
CA ILE A 33 18.51 0.41 8.46
C ILE A 33 17.17 -0.34 8.46
N LEU A 34 16.98 -1.25 7.51
CA LEU A 34 15.75 -2.05 7.41
C LEU A 34 15.55 -2.89 8.67
N VAL A 35 16.59 -3.56 9.18
CA VAL A 35 16.51 -4.35 10.41
C VAL A 35 16.20 -3.46 11.62
N THR A 36 16.80 -2.27 11.72
CA THR A 36 16.51 -1.32 12.81
C THR A 36 15.08 -0.77 12.78
N ILE A 37 14.38 -0.84 11.64
CA ILE A 37 12.98 -0.44 11.52
C ILE A 37 12.06 -1.65 11.74
N ILE A 38 12.35 -2.77 11.07
CA ILE A 38 11.47 -3.96 11.06
C ILE A 38 11.39 -4.61 12.44
N VAL A 39 12.51 -4.76 13.16
CA VAL A 39 12.52 -5.47 14.45
C VAL A 39 11.69 -4.72 15.52
N PRO A 40 11.88 -3.39 15.73
CA PRO A 40 11.03 -2.65 16.67
C PRO A 40 9.56 -2.62 16.24
N THR A 41 9.26 -2.44 14.95
CA THR A 41 7.88 -2.47 14.45
C THR A 41 7.23 -3.83 14.71
N TRP A 42 7.96 -4.93 14.50
CA TRP A 42 7.48 -6.26 14.83
C TRP A 42 7.20 -6.43 16.32
N GLN A 43 8.10 -5.95 17.20
CA GLN A 43 7.90 -6.01 18.65
C GLN A 43 6.63 -5.26 19.07
N VAL A 44 6.49 -4.01 18.62
CA VAL A 44 5.29 -3.19 18.90
C VAL A 44 4.03 -3.87 18.37
N TYR A 45 4.07 -4.40 17.14
CA TYR A 45 2.93 -5.12 16.57
C TYR A 45 2.55 -6.35 17.40
N THR A 46 3.51 -7.13 17.88
CA THR A 46 3.23 -8.30 18.71
C THR A 46 2.72 -7.93 20.09
N GLU A 47 3.14 -6.80 20.65
CA GLU A 47 2.62 -6.26 21.91
C GLU A 47 1.18 -5.78 21.73
N GLU A 48 0.92 -4.95 20.72
CA GLU A 48 -0.44 -4.45 20.39
C GLU A 48 -1.40 -5.60 20.05
N SER A 49 -0.95 -6.64 19.35
CA SER A 49 -1.81 -7.78 18.99
C SER A 49 -2.14 -8.69 20.18
N ARG A 50 -1.27 -8.74 21.20
CA ARG A 50 -1.47 -9.59 22.39
C ARG A 50 -2.18 -8.86 23.52
N GLN A 51 -2.04 -7.53 23.60
CA GLN A 51 -2.69 -6.70 24.60
C GLN A 51 -3.99 -6.13 24.03
N GLY A 52 -5.05 -6.94 23.98
CA GLY A 52 -6.40 -6.39 23.84
C GLY A 52 -6.67 -5.45 25.03
N THR A 53 -7.32 -4.31 24.81
CA THR A 53 -7.68 -3.44 25.93
C THR A 53 -8.80 -4.13 26.71
N ILE A 54 -8.51 -4.51 27.96
CA ILE A 54 -9.46 -5.16 28.86
C ILE A 54 -9.90 -4.15 29.91
N VAL A 55 -11.20 -3.83 29.94
CA VAL A 55 -11.83 -3.12 31.07
C VAL A 55 -12.73 -4.09 31.80
N ASN A 56 -12.44 -4.31 33.08
CA ASN A 56 -13.30 -5.05 33.97
C ASN A 56 -13.96 -4.08 34.94
N TYR A 57 -15.28 -4.10 34.95
CA TYR A 57 -16.12 -3.46 35.95
C TYR A 57 -16.94 -4.53 36.64
N GLN A 58 -16.97 -4.50 37.96
CA GLN A 58 -17.83 -5.37 38.74
C GLN A 58 -18.57 -4.51 39.74
N ASP A 59 -19.90 -4.46 39.59
CA ASP A 59 -20.75 -3.76 40.54
C ASP A 59 -20.82 -4.55 41.85
N PRO A 60 -20.78 -3.89 43.04
CA PRO A 60 -20.92 -4.57 44.31
C PRO A 60 -22.29 -5.27 44.36
N ASN A 61 -22.26 -6.60 44.40
CA ASN A 61 -23.46 -7.42 44.38
C ASN A 61 -23.97 -7.69 45.80
N ASP A 62 -24.74 -6.75 46.33
CA ASP A 62 -25.37 -6.89 47.66
C ASP A 62 -26.63 -7.79 47.63
N ARG A 63 -27.15 -8.09 46.43
CA ARG A 63 -28.42 -8.82 46.21
C ARG A 63 -28.24 -10.30 45.86
N GLY A 64 -27.01 -10.77 45.67
CA GLY A 64 -26.70 -12.14 45.26
C GLY A 64 -27.06 -12.45 43.80
N GLU A 65 -27.38 -11.41 43.02
CA GLU A 65 -27.90 -11.51 41.65
C GLU A 65 -27.07 -10.57 40.75
N SER A 66 -26.52 -11.07 39.64
CA SER A 66 -25.80 -10.21 38.70
C SER A 66 -25.85 -10.71 37.27
N LEU A 67 -25.73 -9.77 36.33
CA LEU A 67 -25.61 -10.07 34.91
C LEU A 67 -24.18 -9.78 34.46
N PHE A 68 -23.46 -10.81 34.00
CA PHE A 68 -22.15 -10.65 33.38
C PHE A 68 -22.31 -10.34 31.89
N ILE A 69 -21.68 -9.27 31.45
CA ILE A 69 -21.72 -8.79 30.07
C ILE A 69 -20.28 -8.71 29.57
N GLN A 70 -19.92 -9.56 28.61
CA GLN A 70 -18.66 -9.44 27.89
C GLN A 70 -18.92 -8.77 26.54
N ALA A 71 -18.33 -7.60 26.32
CA ALA A 71 -18.40 -6.88 25.06
C ALA A 71 -17.10 -7.06 24.29
N SER A 72 -17.20 -7.46 23.02
CA SER A 72 -16.07 -7.58 22.10
C SER A 72 -16.25 -6.63 20.93
N VAL A 73 -15.32 -5.69 20.74
CA VAL A 73 -15.33 -4.80 19.57
C VAL A 73 -14.82 -5.59 18.36
N MET A 74 -15.69 -5.78 17.37
CA MET A 74 -15.40 -6.60 16.19
C MET A 74 -14.79 -5.78 15.06
N ASP A 75 -15.37 -4.60 14.80
CA ASP A 75 -14.97 -3.75 13.69
C ASP A 75 -15.33 -2.28 13.95
N VAL A 76 -14.65 -1.38 13.23
CA VAL A 76 -14.86 0.06 13.29
C VAL A 76 -14.96 0.62 11.88
N ASP A 77 -16.12 1.19 11.55
CA ASP A 77 -16.35 1.91 10.32
C ASP A 77 -16.37 3.42 10.59
N PHE A 78 -15.30 4.11 10.21
CA PHE A 78 -15.22 5.56 10.42
C PHE A 78 -16.05 6.37 9.43
N THR A 79 -16.35 5.82 8.26
CA THR A 79 -17.18 6.48 7.26
C THR A 79 -18.64 6.45 7.69
N ALA A 80 -19.13 5.30 8.16
CA ALA A 80 -20.47 5.16 8.74
C ALA A 80 -20.57 5.69 10.18
N LYS A 81 -19.43 6.11 10.77
CA LYS A 81 -19.29 6.55 12.16
C LYS A 81 -19.81 5.55 13.18
N SER A 82 -19.43 4.28 13.01
CA SER A 82 -20.02 3.20 13.78
C SER A 82 -19.01 2.15 14.27
N TYR A 83 -19.29 1.60 15.44
CA TYR A 83 -18.60 0.45 16.05
C TYR A 83 -19.51 -0.77 15.96
N LYS A 84 -19.00 -1.88 15.44
CA LYS A 84 -19.68 -3.18 15.54
C LYS A 84 -19.21 -3.88 16.79
N ILE A 85 -20.11 -4.12 17.74
CA ILE A 85 -19.82 -4.75 19.03
C ILE A 85 -20.68 -6.00 19.18
N HIS A 86 -20.05 -7.08 19.62
CA HIS A 86 -20.68 -8.34 19.97
C HIS A 86 -20.75 -8.45 21.50
N PHE A 87 -21.95 -8.66 22.04
CA PHE A 87 -22.18 -8.83 23.47
C PHE A 87 -22.51 -10.29 23.78
N LEU A 88 -21.72 -10.89 24.65
CA LEU A 88 -22.02 -12.14 25.32
C LEU A 88 -22.64 -11.81 26.68
N LEU A 89 -23.77 -12.45 26.98
CA LEU A 89 -24.57 -12.20 28.17
C LEU A 89 -24.66 -13.49 28.99
N GLU A 90 -24.23 -13.44 30.24
CA GLU A 90 -24.22 -14.61 31.13
C GLU A 90 -24.88 -14.24 32.47
N PRO A 91 -26.02 -14.86 32.83
CA PRO A 91 -26.62 -14.65 34.14
C PRO A 91 -25.75 -15.29 35.23
N ASN A 92 -25.71 -14.66 36.41
CA ASN A 92 -24.93 -15.13 37.55
C ASN A 92 -25.71 -15.00 38.87
N GLY A 93 -25.35 -15.83 39.85
CA GLY A 93 -26.01 -15.90 41.14
C GLY A 93 -27.46 -16.37 41.02
N THR A 94 -28.39 -15.71 41.70
CA THR A 94 -29.83 -16.07 41.69
C THR A 94 -30.54 -15.79 40.36
N LEU A 95 -29.90 -15.04 39.44
CA LEU A 95 -30.41 -14.84 38.07
C LEU A 95 -30.25 -16.09 37.19
N ALA A 96 -29.27 -16.93 37.51
CA ALA A 96 -29.01 -18.18 36.80
C ALA A 96 -29.81 -19.32 37.45
N GLY A 97 -30.76 -19.87 36.70
CA GLY A 97 -31.41 -21.14 37.00
C GLY A 97 -30.54 -22.33 36.65
N ASP A 98 -31.13 -23.53 36.76
CA ASP A 98 -30.45 -24.78 36.42
C ASP A 98 -29.98 -24.77 34.96
N ASN A 99 -28.70 -25.11 34.74
CA ASN A 99 -28.03 -25.14 33.43
C ASN A 99 -27.78 -23.76 32.75
N GLY A 100 -27.76 -22.65 33.50
CA GLY A 100 -27.41 -21.32 32.98
C GLY A 100 -28.57 -20.58 32.27
N VAL A 101 -29.79 -21.08 32.46
CA VAL A 101 -31.04 -20.51 31.97
C VAL A 101 -31.46 -19.34 32.87
N LEU A 102 -32.22 -18.37 32.37
CA LEU A 102 -32.72 -17.27 33.20
C LEU A 102 -33.80 -17.70 34.19
N SER A 103 -33.66 -17.29 35.45
CA SER A 103 -34.66 -17.52 36.51
C SER A 103 -35.83 -16.51 36.46
N GLN A 104 -35.62 -15.34 35.84
CA GLN A 104 -36.61 -14.26 35.72
C GLN A 104 -36.50 -13.55 34.37
N ASN A 105 -37.56 -12.84 33.98
CA ASN A 105 -37.55 -12.06 32.74
C ASN A 105 -36.60 -10.86 32.89
N VAL A 106 -35.64 -10.71 31.98
CA VAL A 106 -34.67 -9.62 31.98
C VAL A 106 -34.81 -8.79 30.72
N THR A 107 -34.84 -7.47 30.88
CA THR A 107 -34.74 -6.52 29.78
C THR A 107 -33.39 -5.83 29.85
N LEU A 108 -32.60 -6.00 28.81
CA LEU A 108 -31.33 -5.32 28.62
C LEU A 108 -31.55 -4.13 27.70
N SER A 109 -31.31 -2.92 28.19
CA SER A 109 -31.30 -1.71 27.37
C SER A 109 -29.86 -1.33 27.07
N LEU A 110 -29.50 -1.39 25.79
CA LEU A 110 -28.19 -1.03 25.27
C LEU A 110 -28.35 0.23 24.44
N TYR A 111 -27.77 1.34 24.91
CA TYR A 111 -28.00 2.68 24.36
C TYR A 111 -29.47 3.11 24.47
N SER A 112 -29.74 4.42 24.53
CA SER A 112 -31.05 4.99 24.90
C SER A 112 -32.26 4.55 24.01
N MET A 113 -32.04 3.79 22.93
CA MET A 113 -33.07 3.44 21.95
C MET A 113 -33.24 1.94 21.62
N ARG A 114 -32.41 1.02 22.13
CA ARG A 114 -32.56 -0.42 21.86
C ARG A 114 -32.68 -1.21 23.15
N SER A 115 -33.75 -2.00 23.24
CA SER A 115 -33.98 -2.94 24.34
C SER A 115 -34.14 -4.35 23.80
N PHE A 116 -33.54 -5.30 24.50
CA PHE A 116 -33.63 -6.74 24.22
C PHE A 116 -34.30 -7.38 25.43
N GLN A 117 -35.36 -8.15 25.16
CA GLN A 117 -36.13 -8.82 26.20
C GLN A 117 -35.81 -10.30 26.16
N PHE A 118 -35.41 -10.83 27.31
CA PHE A 118 -35.10 -12.23 27.49
C PHE A 118 -36.10 -12.82 28.50
N PRO A 119 -36.95 -13.77 28.09
CA PRO A 119 -37.92 -14.38 28.98
C PRO A 119 -37.25 -15.36 29.97
N ALA A 120 -37.89 -15.58 31.11
CA ALA A 120 -37.51 -16.60 32.07
C ALA A 120 -37.62 -17.99 31.44
N GLY A 121 -36.70 -18.88 31.78
CA GLY A 121 -36.67 -20.24 31.23
C GLY A 121 -35.93 -20.37 29.90
N GLU A 122 -35.40 -19.28 29.34
CA GLU A 122 -34.54 -19.29 28.14
C GLU A 122 -33.09 -18.89 28.46
N THR A 123 -32.15 -19.32 27.62
CA THR A 123 -30.76 -18.86 27.66
C THR A 123 -30.62 -17.52 26.94
N MET A 124 -29.77 -16.64 27.45
CA MET A 124 -29.48 -15.38 26.77
C MET A 124 -28.66 -15.61 25.50
N GLU A 125 -29.23 -15.26 24.35
CA GLU A 125 -28.49 -15.27 23.09
C GLU A 125 -27.52 -14.08 23.01
N PRO A 126 -26.33 -14.26 22.40
CA PRO A 126 -25.43 -13.14 22.14
C PRO A 126 -26.08 -12.09 21.25
N VAL A 127 -25.78 -10.81 21.52
CA VAL A 127 -26.35 -9.68 20.80
C VAL A 127 -25.28 -8.98 19.98
N GLU A 128 -25.48 -8.89 18.66
CA GLU A 128 -24.67 -8.02 17.79
C GLU A 128 -25.36 -6.68 17.59
N MET A 129 -24.61 -5.59 17.76
CA MET A 129 -25.15 -4.27 17.52
C MET A 129 -24.11 -3.27 17.01
N ILE A 130 -24.64 -2.25 16.33
CA ILE A 130 -23.89 -1.16 15.75
C ILE A 130 -24.14 0.07 16.62
N PHE A 131 -23.08 0.64 17.19
CA PHE A 131 -23.14 1.89 17.93
C PHE A 131 -22.54 3.02 17.11
N ASN A 132 -23.25 4.14 17.07
CA ASN A 132 -22.72 5.33 16.43
C ASN A 132 -21.90 6.13 17.45
N TYR A 133 -20.79 6.70 17.02
CA TYR A 133 -19.99 7.58 17.88
C TYR A 133 -20.23 9.06 17.54
N ASP A 134 -20.13 9.90 18.56
CA ASP A 134 -20.57 11.30 18.48
C ASP A 134 -19.48 12.24 17.95
N PHE A 135 -18.21 11.93 18.26
CA PHE A 135 -17.08 12.80 17.97
C PHE A 135 -15.97 12.07 17.21
N GLY A 136 -15.29 12.81 16.34
CA GLY A 136 -14.18 12.34 15.53
C GLY A 136 -14.40 12.60 14.05
N ASN A 137 -13.31 12.89 13.35
CA ASN A 137 -13.31 13.18 11.94
C ASN A 137 -12.14 12.44 11.27
N ASP A 138 -12.42 11.79 10.15
CA ASP A 138 -11.44 11.04 9.38
C ASP A 138 -10.49 11.95 8.59
N VAL A 139 -10.84 13.23 8.44
CA VAL A 139 -9.97 14.28 7.87
C VAL A 139 -8.62 14.37 8.61
N ASP A 140 -8.55 14.07 9.91
CA ASP A 140 -7.32 14.21 10.70
C ASP A 140 -6.36 13.00 10.57
N TYR A 141 -6.68 12.04 9.69
CA TYR A 141 -5.84 10.86 9.46
C TYR A 141 -4.37 11.22 9.16
N PRO A 142 -3.38 10.53 9.77
CA PRO A 142 -3.49 9.35 10.63
C PRO A 142 -3.53 9.64 12.14
N PHE A 143 -3.71 10.91 12.54
CA PHE A 143 -3.76 11.34 13.95
C PHE A 143 -5.19 11.47 14.46
N ASP A 144 -6.14 10.88 13.75
CA ASP A 144 -7.57 10.90 14.03
C ASP A 144 -7.91 10.18 15.35
N GLN A 145 -8.84 10.77 16.08
CA GLN A 145 -9.39 10.23 17.33
C GLN A 145 -10.91 10.28 17.30
N TYR A 146 -11.52 9.20 17.76
CA TYR A 146 -12.96 9.00 17.76
C TYR A 146 -13.43 8.73 19.18
N SER A 147 -14.49 9.40 19.61
CA SER A 147 -15.05 9.22 20.94
C SER A 147 -16.53 8.89 20.81
N GLY A 148 -16.91 7.74 21.35
CA GLY A 148 -18.29 7.30 21.46
C GLY A 148 -18.70 7.17 22.92
N TYR A 149 -19.98 7.38 23.17
CA TYR A 149 -20.58 7.20 24.47
C TYR A 149 -21.78 6.25 24.37
N PHE A 150 -21.83 5.25 25.24
CA PHE A 150 -23.03 4.43 25.36
C PHE A 150 -23.29 4.01 26.80
N GLU A 151 -24.55 3.74 27.06
CA GLU A 151 -25.07 3.37 28.37
C GLU A 151 -25.61 1.95 28.30
N ILE A 152 -25.39 1.19 29.36
CA ILE A 152 -25.92 -0.16 29.53
C ILE A 152 -26.69 -0.19 30.84
N MET A 153 -27.92 -0.70 30.78
CA MET A 153 -28.76 -0.92 31.94
C MET A 153 -29.57 -2.21 31.77
N ALA A 154 -29.74 -2.93 32.87
CA ALA A 154 -30.50 -4.17 32.93
C ALA A 154 -31.54 -4.07 34.05
N PHE A 155 -32.77 -4.49 33.75
CA PHE A 155 -33.88 -4.44 34.70
C PHE A 155 -34.83 -5.61 34.47
N ALA A 156 -35.58 -5.98 35.49
CA ALA A 156 -36.60 -7.02 35.38
C ALA A 156 -37.72 -6.58 34.42
N SER A 157 -38.17 -7.48 33.55
CA SER A 157 -39.17 -7.15 32.54
C SER A 157 -40.47 -6.64 33.17
N GLY A 158 -40.92 -5.46 32.75
CA GLY A 158 -42.13 -4.81 33.26
C GLY A 158 -41.92 -3.87 34.46
N ASN A 159 -40.71 -3.80 35.05
CA ASN A 159 -40.41 -2.85 36.12
C ASN A 159 -39.03 -2.20 35.96
N ILE A 160 -39.02 -0.97 35.45
CA ILE A 160 -37.79 -0.18 35.21
C ILE A 160 -37.07 0.17 36.54
N SER A 161 -37.77 0.10 37.67
CA SER A 161 -37.20 0.34 39.01
C SER A 161 -36.57 -0.91 39.64
N ALA A 162 -36.81 -2.10 39.07
CA ALA A 162 -36.21 -3.36 39.50
C ALA A 162 -34.93 -3.61 38.71
N THR A 163 -33.89 -2.87 39.06
CA THR A 163 -32.58 -2.90 38.42
C THR A 163 -31.75 -4.11 38.83
N ILE A 164 -30.97 -4.63 37.88
CA ILE A 164 -30.12 -5.80 38.05
C ILE A 164 -28.65 -5.33 38.01
N PRO A 165 -27.82 -5.67 39.03
CA PRO A 165 -26.41 -5.33 39.03
C PRO A 165 -25.66 -5.93 37.83
N ILE A 166 -24.81 -5.15 37.17
CA ILE A 166 -24.09 -5.57 35.96
C ILE A 166 -22.58 -5.68 36.24
N SER A 167 -22.01 -6.83 35.90
CA SER A 167 -20.55 -6.99 35.77
C SER A 167 -20.19 -6.89 34.29
N PHE A 168 -19.30 -5.98 33.93
CA PHE A 168 -19.00 -5.68 32.53
C PHE A 168 -17.51 -5.90 32.23
N LYS A 169 -17.24 -6.67 31.17
CA LYS A 169 -15.91 -6.89 30.63
C LYS A 169 -15.87 -6.42 29.18
N LEU A 170 -15.13 -5.35 28.87
CA LEU A 170 -14.85 -4.97 27.49
C LEU A 170 -13.52 -5.57 27.06
N GLU A 171 -13.52 -6.24 25.91
CA GLU A 171 -12.34 -6.72 25.22
C GLU A 171 -12.30 -6.10 23.82
N ALA A 172 -11.39 -5.14 23.63
CA ALA A 172 -11.19 -4.50 22.34
C ALA A 172 -9.83 -4.92 21.78
N SER A 173 -9.85 -5.84 20.81
CA SER A 173 -8.66 -6.35 20.12
C SER A 173 -8.84 -6.19 18.62
N VAL A 174 -8.49 -5.01 18.11
CA VAL A 174 -8.39 -4.77 16.67
C VAL A 174 -7.01 -4.18 16.40
N THR A 175 -6.16 -4.91 15.69
CA THR A 175 -4.72 -4.58 15.52
C THR A 175 -4.46 -3.21 14.87
N THR A 176 -5.45 -2.67 14.16
CA THR A 176 -5.38 -1.37 13.48
C THR A 176 -5.67 -0.20 14.42
N TYR A 177 -6.31 -0.44 15.56
CA TYR A 177 -6.85 0.60 16.44
C TYR A 177 -6.38 0.44 17.88
N ASN A 178 -6.13 1.57 18.53
CA ASN A 178 -5.91 1.63 19.97
C ASN A 178 -7.19 2.13 20.63
N PHE A 179 -7.67 1.39 21.64
CA PHE A 179 -8.86 1.75 22.40
C PHE A 179 -8.49 2.14 23.83
N ASN A 180 -8.96 3.32 24.24
CA ASN A 180 -8.88 3.85 25.61
C ASN A 180 -10.30 4.00 26.19
N PRO A 181 -10.93 2.89 26.60
CA PRO A 181 -12.20 2.90 27.30
C PRO A 181 -12.08 3.51 28.70
N THR A 182 -13.05 4.35 29.05
CA THR A 182 -13.19 4.96 30.38
C THR A 182 -14.60 4.71 30.89
N LEU A 183 -14.70 4.19 32.10
CA LEU A 183 -15.97 3.99 32.79
C LEU A 183 -16.43 5.33 33.38
N ARG A 184 -17.69 5.66 33.16
CA ARG A 184 -18.39 6.76 33.84
C ARG A 184 -19.56 6.18 34.61
N GLN A 185 -19.50 6.27 35.93
CA GLN A 185 -20.65 6.00 36.80
C GLN A 185 -21.56 7.23 36.83
N PHE A 186 -22.86 7.01 36.71
CA PHE A 186 -23.87 8.07 36.80
C PHE A 186 -24.35 8.25 38.24
N GLY A 187 -23.62 9.03 39.04
CA GLY A 187 -24.06 9.44 40.37
C GLY A 187 -24.50 8.28 41.28
N TYR A 188 -25.27 8.59 42.32
CA TYR A 188 -25.69 7.65 43.37
C TYR A 188 -26.70 6.56 42.94
N THR A 189 -26.98 6.43 41.63
CA THR A 189 -27.78 5.32 41.10
C THR A 189 -26.82 4.26 40.55
N THR A 190 -26.61 3.22 41.35
CA THR A 190 -25.67 2.10 41.10
C THR A 190 -25.95 1.32 39.82
N ASP A 191 -27.14 1.50 39.22
CA ASP A 191 -27.69 0.58 38.23
C ASP A 191 -27.52 1.00 36.77
N LYS A 192 -26.69 2.01 36.51
CA LYS A 192 -26.39 2.50 35.15
C LYS A 192 -24.90 2.61 34.93
N ILE A 193 -24.41 1.88 33.92
CA ILE A 193 -23.01 1.92 33.53
C ILE A 193 -22.90 2.74 32.25
N GLY A 194 -22.19 3.86 32.33
CA GLY A 194 -21.75 4.63 31.18
C GLY A 194 -20.37 4.19 30.73
N LEU A 195 -20.21 3.86 29.45
CA LEU A 195 -18.91 3.58 28.86
C LEU A 195 -18.59 4.63 27.81
N LYS A 196 -17.47 5.33 28.02
CA LYS A 196 -16.89 6.21 27.02
C LYS A 196 -15.72 5.48 26.37
N ILE A 197 -15.85 5.16 25.09
CA ILE A 197 -14.75 4.58 24.31
C ILE A 197 -14.09 5.69 23.51
N VAL A 198 -12.78 5.87 23.69
CA VAL A 198 -11.95 6.67 22.79
C VAL A 198 -11.12 5.71 21.94
N ALA A 199 -11.29 5.73 20.63
CA ALA A 199 -10.53 4.95 19.67
C ALA A 199 -9.63 5.86 18.83
N GLY A 200 -8.40 5.42 18.57
CA GLY A 200 -7.49 6.07 17.63
C GLY A 200 -6.74 5.04 16.80
N ARG A 201 -5.89 5.48 15.88
CA ARG A 201 -5.02 4.57 15.12
C ARG A 201 -3.98 3.93 16.03
N SER A 202 -3.67 2.65 15.79
CA SER A 202 -2.58 1.97 16.49
C SER A 202 -1.24 2.61 16.16
N THR A 203 -0.26 2.47 17.05
CA THR A 203 1.07 3.08 16.84
C THR A 203 1.76 2.48 15.62
N THR A 204 1.52 1.18 15.36
CA THR A 204 1.98 0.50 14.15
C THR A 204 1.38 1.11 12.88
N THR A 205 0.06 1.37 12.88
CA THR A 205 -0.64 2.00 11.75
C THR A 205 -0.11 3.41 11.51
N LEU A 206 0.03 4.21 12.57
CA LEU A 206 0.56 5.58 12.49
C LEU A 206 1.99 5.58 11.90
N GLY A 207 2.86 4.70 12.40
CA GLY A 207 4.23 4.57 11.91
C GLY A 207 4.29 4.18 10.43
N PHE A 208 3.48 3.19 10.02
CA PHE A 208 3.40 2.75 8.63
C PHE A 208 2.88 3.87 7.71
N SER A 209 1.84 4.60 8.13
CA SER A 209 1.28 5.70 7.34
C SER A 209 2.26 6.87 7.17
N ILE A 210 3.01 7.22 8.21
CA ILE A 210 4.10 8.22 8.12
C ILE A 210 5.20 7.73 7.19
N PHE A 211 5.60 6.46 7.29
CA PHE A 211 6.60 5.87 6.42
C PHE A 211 6.22 5.96 4.94
N ILE A 212 4.98 5.61 4.59
CA ILE A 212 4.47 5.74 3.22
C ILE A 212 4.48 7.22 2.77
N CYS A 213 4.09 8.16 3.63
CA CYS A 213 4.14 9.58 3.30
C CYS A 213 5.57 10.05 2.98
N ILE A 214 6.55 9.67 3.79
CA ILE A 214 7.97 9.96 3.55
C ILE A 214 8.46 9.31 2.25
N LEU A 215 8.05 8.06 1.99
CA LEU A 215 8.40 7.34 0.77
C LEU A 215 7.86 8.05 -0.48
N MET A 216 6.62 8.53 -0.45
CA MET A 216 6.05 9.32 -1.55
C MET A 216 6.85 10.60 -1.80
N TRP A 217 7.25 11.31 -0.75
CA TRP A 217 8.10 12.48 -0.85
C TRP A 217 9.50 12.16 -1.40
N ALA A 218 10.11 11.07 -0.97
CA ALA A 218 11.41 10.65 -1.48
C ALA A 218 11.33 10.36 -2.99
N LEU A 219 10.28 9.64 -3.42
CA LEU A 219 10.08 9.30 -4.83
C LEU A 219 9.77 10.56 -5.67
N SER A 220 8.95 11.48 -5.17
CA SER A 220 8.67 12.75 -5.86
C SER A 220 9.92 13.60 -6.02
N LEU A 221 10.75 13.71 -4.98
CA LEU A 221 12.01 14.44 -5.02
C LEU A 221 13.03 13.81 -5.96
N VAL A 222 13.13 12.47 -6.03
CA VAL A 222 14.02 11.78 -6.98
C VAL A 222 13.63 12.12 -8.43
N ILE A 223 12.34 12.07 -8.76
CA ILE A 223 11.86 12.42 -10.11
C ILE A 223 12.08 13.92 -10.39
N ALA A 224 11.85 14.80 -9.40
CA ALA A 224 12.14 16.22 -9.52
C ALA A 224 13.63 16.50 -9.78
N LEU A 225 14.53 15.79 -9.10
CA LEU A 225 15.98 15.91 -9.30
C LEU A 225 16.41 15.42 -10.69
N ILE A 226 15.81 14.34 -11.19
CA ILE A 226 16.04 13.87 -12.56
C ILE A 226 15.58 14.93 -13.56
N SER A 227 14.38 15.47 -13.38
CA SER A 227 13.85 16.54 -14.23
C SER A 227 14.74 17.78 -14.22
N TYR A 228 15.19 18.21 -13.04
CA TYR A 228 16.14 19.31 -12.89
C TYR A 228 17.46 19.07 -13.67
N GLN A 229 18.03 17.86 -13.59
CA GLN A 229 19.24 17.51 -14.34
C GLN A 229 19.02 17.51 -15.86
N VAL A 230 17.84 17.08 -16.31
CA VAL A 230 17.48 17.04 -17.74
C VAL A 230 17.32 18.46 -18.30
N VAL A 231 16.57 19.31 -17.58
CA VAL A 231 16.26 20.67 -18.02
C VAL A 231 17.51 21.54 -17.98
N ILE A 232 18.16 21.64 -16.81
CA ILE A 232 19.24 22.63 -16.58
C ILE A 232 20.61 22.10 -16.99
N ARG A 233 20.95 20.86 -16.61
CA ARG A 233 22.28 20.31 -16.90
C ARG A 233 22.40 19.70 -18.30
N GLY A 234 21.33 19.74 -19.10
CA GLY A 234 21.35 19.21 -20.46
C GLY A 234 21.57 17.69 -20.51
N ARG A 235 21.25 16.95 -19.44
CA ARG A 235 21.39 15.49 -19.42
C ARG A 235 20.58 14.90 -20.58
N ARG A 236 21.21 13.99 -21.36
CA ARG A 236 20.53 13.27 -22.44
C ARG A 236 19.37 12.45 -21.86
N VAL A 237 18.22 12.50 -22.52
CA VAL A 237 17.00 11.83 -22.08
C VAL A 237 16.80 10.61 -22.96
N ASP A 238 16.92 9.44 -22.37
CA ASP A 238 16.54 8.19 -23.03
C ASP A 238 15.01 8.02 -22.97
N ALA A 239 14.43 7.29 -23.92
CA ALA A 239 13.00 6.97 -23.91
C ALA A 239 12.54 6.32 -22.58
N HIS A 240 13.42 5.60 -21.89
CA HIS A 240 13.11 5.02 -20.59
C HIS A 240 12.89 6.09 -19.49
N SER A 241 13.62 7.22 -19.55
CA SER A 241 13.53 8.27 -18.53
C SER A 241 12.23 9.06 -18.60
N THR A 242 11.62 9.19 -19.77
CA THR A 242 10.30 9.85 -19.94
C THR A 242 9.19 8.99 -19.32
N MET A 243 9.26 7.66 -19.49
CA MET A 243 8.30 6.71 -18.94
C MET A 243 8.28 6.68 -17.41
N LEU A 244 9.44 6.88 -16.75
CA LEU A 244 9.54 6.84 -15.29
C LEU A 244 8.62 7.86 -14.61
N GLY A 245 8.57 9.11 -15.09
CA GLY A 245 7.72 10.15 -14.50
C GLY A 245 6.23 9.87 -14.66
N ILE A 246 5.82 9.40 -15.85
CA ILE A 246 4.42 9.06 -16.15
C ILE A 246 3.98 7.84 -15.33
N THR A 247 4.81 6.80 -15.29
CA THR A 247 4.53 5.57 -14.52
C THR A 247 4.38 5.89 -13.04
N MET A 248 5.23 6.77 -12.50
CA MET A 248 5.16 7.19 -11.10
C MET A 248 3.84 7.89 -10.78
N LEU A 249 3.31 8.70 -11.71
CA LEU A 249 2.05 9.43 -11.53
C LEU A 249 0.86 8.49 -11.34
N PHE A 250 0.87 7.33 -12.03
CA PHE A 250 -0.14 6.28 -11.85
C PHE A 250 0.16 5.33 -10.68
N ALA A 251 1.42 5.23 -10.24
CA ALA A 251 1.80 4.41 -9.09
C ALA A 251 1.46 5.06 -7.74
N LEU A 252 1.49 6.40 -7.65
CA LEU A 252 1.23 7.14 -6.40
C LEU A 252 -0.12 6.81 -5.74
N PRO A 253 -1.25 6.76 -6.48
CA PRO A 253 -2.54 6.37 -5.91
C PRO A 253 -2.51 4.96 -5.28
N ALA A 254 -1.86 3.99 -5.92
CA ALA A 254 -1.73 2.64 -5.38
C ALA A 254 -0.91 2.63 -4.08
N LEU A 255 0.18 3.41 -4.04
CA LEU A 255 1.02 3.54 -2.84
C LEU A 255 0.27 4.19 -1.68
N ARG A 256 -0.56 5.19 -1.97
CA ARG A 256 -1.45 5.83 -1.01
C ARG A 256 -2.50 4.83 -0.48
N SER A 257 -3.16 4.08 -1.37
CA SER A 257 -4.18 3.09 -0.99
C SER A 257 -3.62 1.90 -0.20
N ALA A 258 -2.31 1.72 -0.18
CA ALA A 258 -1.66 0.73 0.68
C ALA A 258 -1.67 1.12 2.17
N GLN A 259 -1.98 2.38 2.51
CA GLN A 259 -2.08 2.81 3.91
C GLN A 259 -3.29 2.15 4.60
N PRO A 260 -3.11 1.55 5.79
CA PRO A 260 -4.16 0.80 6.47
C PRO A 260 -5.28 1.73 6.94
N GLY A 261 -6.51 1.37 6.57
CA GLY A 261 -7.73 2.08 6.98
C GLY A 261 -7.77 3.54 6.54
N ILE A 262 -7.11 3.89 5.42
CA ILE A 262 -7.12 5.24 4.87
C ILE A 262 -8.56 5.63 4.45
N PRO A 263 -9.05 6.81 4.89
CA PRO A 263 -10.37 7.30 4.48
C PRO A 263 -10.40 7.72 3.00
N PRO A 264 -11.59 8.08 2.48
CA PRO A 264 -11.72 8.72 1.19
C PRO A 264 -10.79 9.93 1.00
N VAL A 265 -10.56 10.31 -0.25
CA VAL A 265 -9.64 11.40 -0.60
C VAL A 265 -10.01 12.71 0.09
N GLY A 266 -9.02 13.38 0.71
CA GLY A 266 -9.22 14.66 1.40
C GLY A 266 -8.75 14.70 2.85
N CYS A 267 -7.97 13.72 3.32
CA CYS A 267 -7.42 13.72 4.67
C CYS A 267 -6.14 14.55 4.78
N ALA A 268 -5.69 14.82 6.01
CA ALA A 268 -4.51 15.62 6.31
C ALA A 268 -3.24 15.06 5.63
N ALA A 269 -3.05 13.74 5.63
CA ALA A 269 -1.95 13.09 4.90
C ALA A 269 -1.96 13.41 3.39
N ASP A 270 -3.13 13.58 2.80
CA ASP A 270 -3.26 13.87 1.37
C ASP A 270 -2.91 15.31 1.05
N ILE A 271 -3.44 16.22 1.85
CA ILE A 271 -3.26 17.66 1.70
C ILE A 271 -1.79 18.03 1.92
N LEU A 272 -1.14 17.40 2.91
CA LEU A 272 0.27 17.66 3.23
C LEU A 272 1.25 16.94 2.30
N GLY A 273 0.88 15.77 1.77
CA GLY A 273 1.80 14.94 0.97
C GLY A 273 1.30 14.65 -0.43
N PHE A 274 0.21 13.88 -0.54
CA PHE A 274 -0.24 13.30 -1.81
C PHE A 274 -0.42 14.33 -2.93
N TYR A 275 -1.10 15.45 -2.66
CA TYR A 275 -1.37 16.47 -3.69
C TYR A 275 -0.09 17.18 -4.17
N TRP A 276 0.81 17.54 -3.26
CA TRP A 276 2.08 18.17 -3.62
C TRP A 276 3.00 17.21 -4.36
N ASN A 277 3.08 15.96 -3.92
CA ASN A 277 3.86 14.92 -4.59
C ASN A 277 3.36 14.67 -6.02
N MET A 278 2.04 14.60 -6.20
CA MET A 278 1.43 14.44 -7.52
C MET A 278 1.71 15.64 -8.43
N ALA A 279 1.59 16.88 -7.92
CA ALA A 279 1.89 18.09 -8.68
C ALA A 279 3.37 18.16 -9.11
N ILE A 280 4.30 17.86 -8.19
CA ILE A 280 5.75 17.84 -8.47
C ILE A 280 6.06 16.81 -9.56
N ILE A 281 5.55 15.59 -9.45
CA ILE A 281 5.79 14.52 -10.42
C ILE A 281 5.17 14.87 -11.77
N ALA A 282 3.97 15.44 -11.81
CA ALA A 282 3.32 15.88 -13.04
C ALA A 282 4.15 16.94 -13.77
N CYS A 283 4.55 18.00 -13.06
CA CYS A 283 5.41 19.05 -13.62
C CYS A 283 6.75 18.48 -14.10
N ALA A 284 7.37 17.60 -13.32
CA ALA A 284 8.63 16.96 -13.66
C ALA A 284 8.51 16.08 -14.92
N ALA A 285 7.45 15.28 -15.03
CA ALA A 285 7.18 14.40 -16.16
C ALA A 285 6.93 15.19 -17.44
N VAL A 286 6.12 16.26 -17.36
CA VAL A 286 5.86 17.17 -18.50
C VAL A 286 7.17 17.82 -18.95
N ALA A 287 7.99 18.32 -18.01
CA ALA A 287 9.26 18.96 -18.35
C ALA A 287 10.25 17.99 -19.02
N ILE A 288 10.36 16.75 -18.53
CA ILE A 288 11.22 15.72 -19.15
C ILE A 288 10.72 15.38 -20.56
N THR A 289 9.41 15.16 -20.71
CA THR A 289 8.80 14.80 -22.00
C THR A 289 8.93 15.92 -23.03
N MET A 290 8.71 17.17 -22.62
CA MET A 290 8.93 18.34 -23.48
C MET A 290 10.40 18.48 -23.89
N CYS A 291 11.34 18.30 -22.97
CA CYS A 291 12.77 18.33 -23.30
C CYS A 291 13.14 17.23 -24.30
N TRP A 292 12.56 16.04 -24.15
CA TRP A 292 12.77 14.93 -25.08
C TRP A 292 12.22 15.23 -26.48
N ALA A 293 10.99 15.74 -26.57
CA ALA A 293 10.37 16.12 -27.84
C ALA A 293 11.14 17.24 -28.56
N VAL A 294 11.54 18.30 -27.84
CA VAL A 294 12.27 19.44 -28.43
C VAL A 294 13.71 19.08 -28.83
N ARG A 295 14.37 18.17 -28.10
CA ARG A 295 15.75 17.75 -28.38
C ARG A 295 15.82 16.50 -29.27
N TRP A 296 14.71 16.08 -29.86
CA TRP A 296 14.66 14.91 -30.74
C TRP A 296 15.58 15.12 -31.95
N ARG A 297 16.47 14.16 -32.20
CA ARG A 297 17.30 14.09 -33.40
C ARG A 297 17.05 12.72 -34.04
N PRO A 298 16.72 12.64 -35.33
CA PRO A 298 16.65 11.36 -36.01
C PRO A 298 18.02 10.68 -35.91
N GLU A 299 18.03 9.39 -35.55
CA GLU A 299 19.26 8.61 -35.55
C GLU A 299 19.82 8.61 -36.97
N ALA A 300 20.99 9.19 -37.17
CA ALA A 300 21.66 9.13 -38.46
C ALA A 300 21.97 7.66 -38.73
N ASN A 301 21.35 7.09 -39.77
CA ASN A 301 21.54 5.72 -40.23
C ASN A 301 23.02 5.32 -40.19
N ASP A 302 23.40 4.50 -39.20
CA ASP A 302 24.73 3.92 -39.07
C ASP A 302 24.98 2.80 -40.12
N SER A 303 24.07 2.65 -41.09
CA SER A 303 24.19 1.75 -42.23
C SER A 303 25.12 2.25 -43.33
N LEU A 304 25.53 3.54 -43.31
CA LEU A 304 26.50 4.10 -44.27
C LEU A 304 27.98 3.98 -43.81
N SER A 305 28.22 3.61 -42.55
CA SER A 305 29.59 3.41 -42.02
C SER A 305 30.09 1.98 -42.24
N ILE A 306 29.19 0.98 -42.34
CA ILE A 306 29.58 -0.42 -42.60
C ILE A 306 29.96 -0.63 -44.08
N THR A 307 29.22 -0.03 -45.02
CA THR A 307 29.54 -0.12 -46.45
C THR A 307 30.85 0.56 -46.84
N SER A 308 31.27 1.61 -46.13
CA SER A 308 32.57 2.27 -46.40
C SER A 308 33.78 1.55 -45.81
N ILE A 309 33.59 0.61 -44.89
CA ILE A 309 34.68 -0.18 -44.28
C ILE A 309 34.93 -1.50 -45.02
N GLU A 310 33.91 -2.11 -45.65
CA GLU A 310 34.09 -3.36 -46.42
C GLU A 310 34.81 -3.16 -47.76
N GLU A 311 34.72 -1.99 -48.40
CA GLU A 311 35.34 -1.77 -49.72
C GLU A 311 36.88 -1.63 -49.69
N CYS A 312 37.49 -1.41 -48.52
CA CYS A 312 38.93 -1.13 -48.37
C CYS A 312 39.76 -2.28 -47.79
N ARG A 313 39.23 -3.51 -47.73
CA ARG A 313 40.00 -4.68 -47.27
C ARG A 313 40.59 -5.46 -48.45
N CYS A 314 41.67 -4.95 -49.03
CA CYS A 314 42.56 -5.78 -49.85
C CYS A 314 43.34 -6.71 -48.93
N ASP A 315 42.98 -8.00 -48.92
CA ASP A 315 43.70 -9.03 -48.16
C ASP A 315 45.08 -9.29 -48.79
N GLU A 316 46.11 -8.94 -48.03
CA GLU A 316 47.51 -9.22 -48.30
C GLU A 316 47.86 -10.61 -47.73
N SER A 317 47.55 -11.70 -48.45
CA SER A 317 48.20 -13.02 -48.31
C SER A 317 47.55 -14.14 -49.12
N VAL A 318 47.84 -14.24 -50.43
CA VAL A 318 47.79 -15.53 -51.13
C VAL A 318 48.97 -15.63 -52.09
N THR A 319 49.90 -16.54 -51.79
CA THR A 319 50.95 -16.98 -52.70
C THR A 319 50.35 -17.99 -53.70
N ALA A 320 50.45 -17.65 -54.99
CA ALA A 320 50.42 -18.52 -56.18
C ALA A 320 49.17 -19.37 -56.49
N CYS A 321 48.41 -18.95 -57.52
CA CYS A 321 48.14 -19.76 -58.73
C CYS A 321 47.34 -18.96 -59.77
N GLY A 322 47.73 -19.07 -61.05
CA GLY A 322 46.79 -18.98 -62.18
C GLY A 322 46.73 -17.65 -62.92
N SER A 323 47.00 -17.72 -64.21
CA SER A 323 46.89 -16.71 -65.26
C SER A 323 45.46 -16.17 -65.49
N ASP A 324 45.40 -14.94 -66.02
CA ASP A 324 44.30 -14.25 -66.70
C ASP A 324 43.15 -13.64 -65.86
N CYS A 325 43.06 -12.30 -65.82
CA CYS A 325 41.91 -11.53 -66.36
C CYS A 325 42.10 -9.98 -66.23
N PRO A 326 41.40 -9.17 -67.06
CA PRO A 326 41.87 -7.87 -67.55
C PRO A 326 41.03 -6.63 -67.14
N HIS A 327 41.64 -5.44 -67.32
CA HIS A 327 41.10 -4.10 -67.66
C HIS A 327 39.77 -3.55 -67.10
N GLU A 328 39.84 -2.30 -66.60
CA GLU A 328 38.91 -1.16 -66.74
C GLU A 328 37.39 -1.39 -66.70
N GLY A 329 36.71 -0.76 -65.72
CA GLY A 329 35.26 -0.57 -65.79
C GLY A 329 34.62 0.13 -64.58
N THR A 330 34.48 1.45 -64.67
CA THR A 330 33.36 2.28 -64.16
C THR A 330 32.49 1.78 -62.99
N CYS A 331 32.65 2.36 -61.80
CA CYS A 331 31.61 2.36 -60.76
C CYS A 331 30.47 3.32 -61.15
N ARG A 332 29.29 2.78 -61.46
CA ARG A 332 28.04 3.52 -61.65
C ARG A 332 27.24 3.45 -60.36
N VAL A 333 26.98 4.60 -59.74
CA VAL A 333 26.10 4.73 -58.57
C VAL A 333 24.66 4.79 -59.06
N GLU A 334 23.82 3.80 -58.73
CA GLU A 334 22.37 3.90 -58.82
C GLU A 334 21.82 4.35 -57.46
N ALA A 335 21.11 5.47 -57.47
CA ALA A 335 20.32 5.95 -56.34
C ALA A 335 19.05 5.10 -56.22
N ILE A 336 18.73 4.66 -55.00
CA ILE A 336 17.43 4.08 -54.67
C ILE A 336 16.73 5.07 -53.74
N ASP A 337 15.70 5.72 -54.30
CA ASP A 337 14.68 6.47 -53.57
C ASP A 337 13.80 5.48 -52.78
N ILE A 338 13.52 5.78 -51.51
CA ILE A 338 12.41 5.15 -50.78
C ILE A 338 11.58 6.27 -50.14
N PHE A 339 10.41 6.47 -50.73
CA PHE A 339 9.27 7.22 -50.18
C PHE A 339 8.46 6.29 -49.25
N ASP A 340 7.90 6.90 -48.21
CA ASP A 340 6.88 6.37 -47.30
C ASP A 340 5.66 5.80 -48.05
N ASP A 341 5.04 4.74 -47.51
CA ASP A 341 3.66 4.79 -47.01
C ASP A 341 3.08 3.40 -46.65
N GLU A 342 2.52 3.35 -45.44
CA GLU A 342 1.19 2.83 -45.11
C GLU A 342 0.83 1.33 -45.33
N GLU A 343 0.86 0.62 -44.19
CA GLU A 343 -0.13 -0.32 -43.67
C GLU A 343 -1.25 -0.84 -44.63
N ALA A 344 -1.14 -2.10 -45.08
CA ALA A 344 -2.28 -2.88 -45.59
C ALA A 344 -2.17 -4.37 -45.22
N THR A 345 -2.96 -4.73 -44.21
CA THR A 345 -3.85 -5.91 -44.12
C THR A 345 -3.43 -7.25 -44.74
N ALA A 346 -3.36 -8.25 -43.85
CA ALA A 346 -3.24 -9.66 -44.12
C ALA A 346 -4.44 -10.26 -44.87
N VAL A 347 -4.18 -11.08 -45.91
CA VAL A 347 -5.01 -12.24 -46.29
C VAL A 347 -4.12 -13.38 -46.77
N SER A 348 -4.37 -14.55 -46.20
CA SER A 348 -3.70 -15.84 -46.35
C SER A 348 -4.06 -16.59 -47.65
N SER A 349 -3.07 -17.25 -48.25
CA SER A 349 -3.21 -18.49 -49.04
C SER A 349 -3.33 -19.70 -48.08
N PRO A 350 -3.74 -20.95 -48.44
CA PRO A 350 -3.43 -21.66 -49.70
C PRO A 350 -4.42 -22.76 -50.21
N ASN A 351 -4.20 -23.27 -51.44
CA ASN A 351 -4.31 -24.68 -51.89
C ASN A 351 -4.32 -24.74 -53.44
N SER A 352 -3.41 -25.43 -54.14
CA SER A 352 -3.17 -26.87 -54.33
C SER A 352 -3.90 -27.48 -55.56
N GLN A 353 -3.09 -28.12 -56.42
CA GLN A 353 -3.37 -29.26 -57.31
C GLN A 353 -3.71 -29.07 -58.81
N ALA A 354 -2.96 -29.89 -59.59
CA ALA A 354 -3.22 -30.48 -60.92
C ALA A 354 -3.26 -29.50 -62.11
N GLY A 355 -2.55 -29.69 -63.23
CA GLY A 355 -2.13 -30.91 -63.93
C GLY A 355 -2.79 -30.88 -65.32
N GLY A 356 -2.01 -30.84 -66.42
CA GLY A 356 -2.59 -30.96 -67.77
C GLY A 356 -1.70 -30.48 -68.90
N CYS A 357 -1.47 -31.38 -69.86
CA CYS A 357 -0.56 -31.25 -70.99
C CYS A 357 -1.31 -30.89 -72.29
N HIS A 358 -0.56 -30.33 -73.23
CA HIS A 358 -0.72 -30.36 -74.69
C HIS A 358 -1.68 -29.42 -75.47
N THR A 359 -1.03 -28.84 -76.51
CA THR A 359 -1.49 -28.52 -77.88
C THR A 359 -2.45 -27.37 -78.12
N GLY A 360 -2.05 -26.50 -79.07
CA GLY A 360 -2.86 -25.42 -79.58
C GLY A 360 -3.57 -25.73 -80.89
N ARG A 361 -4.46 -24.83 -81.28
CA ARG A 361 -4.65 -24.30 -82.64
C ARG A 361 -5.67 -23.16 -82.58
N GLN A 362 -5.40 -22.18 -83.44
CA GLN A 362 -6.25 -21.12 -84.01
C GLN A 362 -7.77 -21.26 -83.78
N TYR A 363 -8.43 -20.16 -83.42
CA TYR A 363 -9.00 -19.20 -84.38
C TYR A 363 -8.95 -17.78 -83.84
#